data_AF-A0A5C3KVA0-F1
#
_entry.id   AF-A0A5C3KVA0-F1
#
_cell.length_a   1.000
_cell.length_b   1.000
_cell.length_c   1.000
_cell.angle_alpha   90.00
_cell.angle_beta   90.00
_cell.angle_gamma   90.00
#
_symmetry.space_group_name_H-M   'P 1'
#
loop_
_entity.id
_entity.type
_entity.pdbx_description
1 polymer ?
#
loop_
_entity_poly.entity_id
_entity_poly.type
_entity_poly.pdbx_seq_one_letter_code
_entity_poly.pdbx_strand_id
1 'polypeptide(L)'
;MTKHRKIELEEQWLDTIPNVGQNPFEFKNVYRTTATLDECDWNMHLSNSSYAKILDSSRFETAVQLWPLFFRSGGTLALGATHFQFIREIPPLTNFEIRTYVGTWDKKWLYLVSKYVSKPKRRVPDKAKPLSPPDSTTGTPPPTRSILTESDGAIVHTIAIAHLCFKANRITVPPAFVLATNGFSTFPYTSPTPYSARNPPPHWQKVKNIASLKHGGSMRKFFKFMREGWKEVPEKERWWETALGGEVETRRVLALAELEPLQKGLDAALHVG
;
A
#
# COMPACT_ATOMS: atom_id res chain seq x y z
N MET A 1 16.01 30.88 -12.80
CA MET A 1 15.27 30.76 -11.52
C MET A 1 16.20 31.18 -10.38
N THR A 2 15.81 32.14 -9.54
CA THR A 2 16.67 32.62 -8.43
C THR A 2 16.81 31.56 -7.34
N LYS A 3 17.92 31.61 -6.58
CA LYS A 3 18.18 30.67 -5.47
C LYS A 3 17.05 30.67 -4.43
N HIS A 4 16.52 31.85 -4.10
CA HIS A 4 15.40 32.02 -3.17
C HIS A 4 14.13 31.33 -3.69
N ARG A 5 13.77 31.56 -4.96
CA ARG A 5 12.60 30.92 -5.57
C ARG A 5 12.70 29.39 -5.59
N LYS A 6 13.90 28.85 -5.75
CA LYS A 6 14.13 27.40 -5.68
C LYS A 6 13.82 26.83 -4.29
N ILE A 7 14.30 27.50 -3.24
CA ILE A 7 14.08 27.09 -1.86
C ILE A 7 12.58 27.11 -1.52
N GLU A 8 11.88 28.17 -1.93
CA GLU A 8 10.43 28.28 -1.75
C GLU A 8 9.66 27.17 -2.46
N LEU A 9 9.98 26.90 -3.72
CA LEU A 9 9.27 25.86 -4.50
C LEU A 9 9.51 24.46 -3.94
N GLU A 10 10.72 24.17 -3.43
CA GLU A 10 11.00 22.88 -2.80
C GLU A 10 10.26 22.72 -1.46
N GLU A 11 10.15 23.79 -0.67
CA GLU A 11 9.36 23.78 0.57
C GLU A 11 7.87 23.61 0.27
N GLN A 12 7.34 24.38 -0.68
CA GLN A 12 5.94 24.27 -1.12
C GLN A 12 5.63 22.86 -1.62
N TRP A 13 6.55 22.23 -2.35
CA TRP A 13 6.39 20.86 -2.80
C TRP A 13 6.34 19.86 -1.62
N LEU A 14 7.19 20.02 -0.60
CA LEU A 14 7.11 19.18 0.61
C LEU A 14 5.77 19.34 1.34
N ASP A 15 5.24 20.56 1.37
CA ASP A 15 3.93 20.84 1.97
C ASP A 15 2.76 20.29 1.13
N THR A 16 2.98 19.98 -0.15
CA THR A 16 1.99 19.34 -1.03
C THR A 16 1.96 17.81 -0.91
N ILE A 17 2.85 17.20 -0.11
CA ILE A 17 2.84 15.74 0.08
C ILE A 17 1.50 15.34 0.73
N PRO A 18 0.69 14.49 0.07
CA PRO A 18 -0.70 14.28 0.45
C PRO A 18 -0.88 13.47 1.75
N ASN A 19 0.14 12.70 2.13
CA ASN A 19 0.03 11.68 3.18
C ASN A 19 0.39 12.19 4.58
N VAL A 20 0.68 13.49 4.73
CA VAL A 20 1.05 14.09 6.02
C VAL A 20 -0.10 13.96 7.02
N GLY A 21 0.12 13.17 8.06
CA GLY A 21 -0.84 12.94 9.13
C GLY A 21 -1.77 11.73 8.94
N GLN A 22 -1.70 11.04 7.80
CA GLN A 22 -2.58 9.90 7.51
C GLN A 22 -2.07 8.61 8.15
N ASN A 23 -3.00 7.69 8.44
CA ASN A 23 -2.68 6.33 8.84
C ASN A 23 -2.25 5.50 7.60
N PRO A 24 -1.11 4.79 7.62
CA PRO A 24 -0.65 4.01 6.47
C PRO A 24 -1.64 2.91 6.04
N PHE A 25 -2.45 2.39 6.95
CA PHE A 25 -3.42 1.33 6.65
C PHE A 25 -4.77 1.83 6.10
N GLU A 26 -5.01 3.14 6.16
CA GLU A 26 -6.21 3.77 5.61
C GLU A 26 -6.02 4.19 4.16
N PHE A 27 -4.77 4.40 3.74
CA PHE A 27 -4.45 4.70 2.36
C PHE A 27 -4.91 3.56 1.43
N LYS A 28 -5.68 3.93 0.40
CA LYS A 28 -6.18 3.00 -0.63
C LYS A 28 -6.09 3.67 -1.99
N ASN A 29 -5.31 3.08 -2.90
CA ASN A 29 -5.32 3.47 -4.31
C ASN A 29 -6.28 2.58 -5.11
N VAL A 30 -6.94 3.14 -6.12
CA VAL A 30 -7.89 2.44 -6.99
C VAL A 30 -7.51 2.66 -8.45
N TYR A 31 -6.85 1.67 -9.02
CA TYR A 31 -6.51 1.64 -10.45
C TYR A 31 -7.67 1.04 -11.25
N ARG A 32 -8.14 1.72 -12.30
CA ARG A 32 -9.27 1.25 -13.12
C ARG A 32 -8.80 0.87 -14.49
N THR A 33 -9.18 -0.32 -14.95
CA THR A 33 -8.87 -0.79 -16.30
C THR A 33 -9.96 -1.74 -16.81
N THR A 34 -9.81 -2.18 -18.06
CA THR A 34 -10.71 -3.10 -18.74
C THR A 34 -9.91 -4.31 -19.19
N ALA A 35 -10.47 -5.52 -19.06
CA ALA A 35 -9.88 -6.72 -19.64
C ALA A 35 -10.03 -6.66 -21.17
N THR A 36 -9.03 -6.17 -21.88
CA THR A 36 -9.07 -6.11 -23.35
C THR A 36 -8.84 -7.50 -23.95
N LEU A 37 -9.28 -7.71 -25.19
CA LEU A 37 -9.23 -9.03 -25.83
C LEU A 37 -7.79 -9.55 -25.99
N ASP A 38 -6.81 -8.67 -26.17
CA ASP A 38 -5.38 -9.02 -26.25
C ASP A 38 -4.77 -9.45 -24.91
N GLU A 39 -5.42 -9.13 -23.80
CA GLU A 39 -5.01 -9.55 -22.46
C GLU A 39 -5.66 -10.87 -22.02
N CYS A 40 -6.66 -11.34 -22.77
CA CYS A 40 -7.33 -12.61 -22.54
C CYS A 40 -6.55 -13.76 -23.18
N ASP A 41 -6.58 -14.93 -22.53
CA ASP A 41 -6.03 -16.15 -23.08
C ASP A 41 -7.07 -16.94 -23.90
N TRP A 42 -6.68 -18.15 -24.34
CA TRP A 42 -7.52 -19.04 -25.13
C TRP A 42 -8.85 -19.41 -24.45
N ASN A 43 -8.90 -19.40 -23.12
CA ASN A 43 -10.11 -19.72 -22.36
C ASN A 43 -11.07 -18.52 -22.24
N MET A 44 -10.77 -17.41 -22.94
CA MET A 44 -11.61 -16.22 -22.95
C MET A 44 -11.78 -15.63 -21.54
N HIS A 45 -10.72 -15.58 -20.76
CA HIS A 45 -10.64 -14.81 -19.53
C HIS A 45 -9.28 -14.11 -19.44
N LEU A 46 -9.15 -13.11 -18.57
CA LEU A 46 -7.89 -12.41 -18.34
C LEU A 46 -6.78 -13.43 -18.05
N SER A 47 -5.69 -13.39 -18.84
CA SER A 47 -4.61 -14.36 -18.70
C SER A 47 -3.89 -14.19 -17.37
N ASN A 48 -3.41 -15.30 -16.78
CA ASN A 48 -2.60 -15.27 -15.55
C ASN A 48 -1.38 -14.32 -15.65
N SER A 49 -0.78 -14.20 -16.83
CA SER A 49 0.33 -13.25 -17.07
C SER A 49 -0.15 -11.80 -17.10
N SER A 50 -1.33 -11.53 -17.66
CA SER A 50 -1.95 -10.21 -17.71
C SER A 50 -2.26 -9.66 -16.32
N TYR A 51 -2.65 -10.51 -15.36
CA TYR A 51 -2.77 -10.08 -13.96
C TYR A 51 -1.47 -9.44 -13.46
N ALA A 52 -0.33 -10.12 -13.63
CA ALA A 52 0.97 -9.61 -13.18
C ALA A 52 1.38 -8.32 -13.91
N LYS A 53 1.21 -8.27 -15.25
CA LYS A 53 1.48 -7.09 -16.07
C LYS A 53 0.74 -5.85 -15.57
N ILE A 54 -0.58 -5.96 -15.37
CA ILE A 54 -1.42 -4.84 -14.94
C ILE A 54 -1.11 -4.47 -13.48
N LEU A 55 -0.75 -5.46 -12.65
CA LEU A 55 -0.37 -5.22 -11.25
C LEU A 55 0.81 -4.26 -11.15
N ASP A 56 1.81 -4.38 -12.03
CA ASP A 56 2.98 -3.51 -11.99
C ASP A 56 2.63 -2.04 -12.27
N SER A 57 1.69 -1.78 -13.18
CA SER A 57 1.17 -0.42 -13.41
C SER A 57 0.45 0.14 -12.17
N SER A 58 -0.49 -0.64 -11.61
CA SER A 58 -1.22 -0.24 -10.39
C SER A 58 -0.28 -0.02 -9.19
N ARG A 59 0.70 -0.91 -9.04
CA ARG A 59 1.71 -0.85 -7.97
C ARG A 59 2.61 0.35 -8.12
N PHE A 60 3.07 0.67 -9.33
CA PHE A 60 3.92 1.82 -9.58
C PHE A 60 3.17 3.13 -9.29
N GLU A 61 1.92 3.23 -9.76
CA GLU A 61 1.07 4.39 -9.43
C GLU A 61 0.90 4.55 -7.92
N THR A 62 0.59 3.46 -7.22
CA THR A 62 0.46 3.43 -5.76
C THR A 62 1.76 3.84 -5.07
N ALA A 63 2.91 3.36 -5.55
CA ALA A 63 4.21 3.66 -4.97
C ALA A 63 4.54 5.16 -5.08
N VAL A 64 4.28 5.79 -6.23
CA VAL A 64 4.53 7.23 -6.44
C VAL A 64 3.63 8.09 -5.55
N GLN A 65 2.38 7.66 -5.32
CA GLN A 65 1.46 8.37 -4.42
C GLN A 65 1.82 8.18 -2.94
N LEU A 66 2.23 6.97 -2.54
CA LEU A 66 2.60 6.65 -1.15
C LEU A 66 3.93 7.29 -0.74
N TRP A 67 4.95 7.22 -1.61
CA TRP A 67 6.34 7.54 -1.24
C TRP A 67 7.03 8.58 -2.15
N PRO A 68 6.41 9.75 -2.41
CA PRO A 68 6.99 10.75 -3.32
C PRO A 68 8.36 11.26 -2.86
N LEU A 69 8.59 11.41 -1.55
CA LEU A 69 9.88 11.87 -1.01
C LEU A 69 11.00 10.83 -1.20
N PHE A 70 10.65 9.56 -1.05
CA PHE A 70 11.59 8.46 -1.24
C PHE A 70 12.08 8.39 -2.69
N PHE A 71 11.16 8.45 -3.66
CA PHE A 71 11.54 8.40 -5.08
C PHE A 71 12.28 9.66 -5.53
N ARG A 72 11.82 10.85 -5.11
CA ARG A 72 12.47 12.12 -5.49
C ARG A 72 13.92 12.21 -5.00
N SER A 73 14.24 11.58 -3.87
CA SER A 73 15.60 11.57 -3.33
C SER A 73 16.54 10.56 -4.00
N GLY A 74 16.03 9.68 -4.87
CA GLY A 74 16.81 8.64 -5.56
C GLY A 74 16.68 7.24 -4.95
N GLY A 75 15.72 7.04 -4.04
CA GLY A 75 15.38 5.71 -3.54
C GLY A 75 14.82 4.81 -4.66
N THR A 76 15.16 3.54 -4.62
CA THR A 76 14.69 2.51 -5.55
C THR A 76 13.87 1.45 -4.80
N LEU A 77 12.83 0.93 -5.44
CA LEU A 77 11.97 -0.10 -4.87
C LEU A 77 12.32 -1.44 -5.51
N ALA A 78 12.71 -2.43 -4.71
CA ALA A 78 12.99 -3.78 -5.17
C ALA A 78 11.82 -4.71 -4.83
N LEU A 79 11.31 -5.42 -5.82
CA LEU A 79 10.31 -6.46 -5.64
C LEU A 79 11.01 -7.78 -5.31
N GLY A 80 10.71 -8.36 -4.14
CA GLY A 80 11.25 -9.66 -3.74
C GLY A 80 10.40 -10.83 -4.25
N ALA A 81 9.09 -10.72 -4.12
CA ALA A 81 8.13 -11.73 -4.55
C ALA A 81 6.74 -11.14 -4.73
N THR A 82 5.89 -11.81 -5.50
CA THR A 82 4.45 -11.54 -5.53
C THR A 82 3.69 -12.87 -5.48
N HIS A 83 2.77 -12.98 -4.54
CA HIS A 83 1.88 -14.13 -4.41
C HIS A 83 0.55 -13.80 -5.06
N PHE A 84 0.01 -14.70 -5.88
CA PHE A 84 -1.32 -14.58 -6.46
C PHE A 84 -2.21 -15.70 -5.94
N GLN A 85 -3.37 -15.32 -5.44
CA GLN A 85 -4.49 -16.22 -5.22
C GLN A 85 -5.57 -15.88 -6.24
N PHE A 86 -5.71 -16.73 -7.25
CA PHE A 86 -6.80 -16.65 -8.22
C PHE A 86 -8.05 -17.29 -7.60
N ILE A 87 -9.16 -16.56 -7.62
CA ILE A 87 -10.40 -16.94 -6.95
C ILE A 87 -11.53 -17.06 -7.97
N ARG A 88 -11.66 -16.05 -8.85
CA ARG A 88 -12.62 -16.01 -9.95
C ARG A 88 -11.97 -15.41 -11.18
N GLU A 89 -12.44 -15.84 -12.33
CA GLU A 89 -12.01 -15.35 -13.63
C GLU A 89 -12.63 -13.98 -13.92
N ILE A 90 -11.84 -13.11 -14.56
CA ILE A 90 -12.32 -11.84 -15.10
C ILE A 90 -12.65 -12.06 -16.59
N PRO A 91 -13.94 -11.97 -17.00
CA PRO A 91 -14.33 -12.17 -18.39
C PRO A 91 -13.82 -11.05 -19.30
N PRO A 92 -13.77 -11.28 -20.61
CA PRO A 92 -13.32 -10.29 -21.58
C PRO A 92 -14.24 -9.08 -21.59
N LEU A 93 -13.67 -7.91 -21.89
CA LEU A 93 -14.36 -6.62 -21.93
C LEU A 93 -15.02 -6.22 -20.60
N THR A 94 -14.61 -6.84 -19.49
CA THR A 94 -15.09 -6.48 -18.15
C THR A 94 -14.25 -5.34 -17.60
N ASN A 95 -14.93 -4.29 -17.14
CA ASN A 95 -14.30 -3.23 -16.35
C ASN A 95 -14.03 -3.72 -14.93
N PHE A 96 -12.79 -3.62 -14.48
CA PHE A 96 -12.40 -3.99 -13.13
C PHE A 96 -11.47 -2.94 -12.51
N GLU A 97 -11.37 -3.00 -11.19
CA GLU A 97 -10.54 -2.11 -10.37
C GLU A 97 -9.49 -2.93 -9.64
N ILE A 98 -8.26 -2.44 -9.53
CA ILE A 98 -7.23 -2.96 -8.64
C ILE A 98 -7.16 -2.01 -7.44
N ARG A 99 -7.53 -2.54 -6.28
CA ARG A 99 -7.51 -1.82 -5.01
C ARG A 99 -6.26 -2.19 -4.25
N THR A 100 -5.34 -1.25 -4.12
CA THR A 100 -4.02 -1.47 -3.54
C THR A 100 -3.86 -0.67 -2.25
N TYR A 101 -3.39 -1.33 -1.19
CA TYR A 101 -3.20 -0.76 0.13
C TYR A 101 -2.05 -1.44 0.88
N VAL A 102 -1.51 -0.77 1.90
CA VAL A 102 -0.45 -1.32 2.75
C VAL A 102 -1.05 -2.41 3.65
N GLY A 103 -0.51 -3.62 3.58
CA GLY A 103 -0.94 -4.74 4.43
C GLY A 103 -0.25 -4.72 5.79
N THR A 104 1.08 -4.76 5.79
CA THR A 104 1.94 -4.67 6.98
C THR A 104 3.40 -4.47 6.56
N TRP A 105 4.33 -4.41 7.51
CA TRP A 105 5.76 -4.42 7.25
C TRP A 105 6.56 -5.01 8.41
N ASP A 106 7.73 -5.54 8.07
CA ASP A 106 8.77 -5.96 9.01
C ASP A 106 9.97 -4.98 8.97
N LYS A 107 11.17 -5.45 9.33
CA LYS A 107 12.41 -4.64 9.33
C LYS A 107 12.97 -4.38 7.92
N LYS A 108 12.65 -5.21 6.94
CA LYS A 108 13.21 -5.24 5.56
C LYS A 108 12.12 -5.13 4.50
N TRP A 109 11.01 -5.85 4.67
CA TRP A 109 9.94 -6.01 3.71
C TRP A 109 8.70 -5.23 4.10
N LEU A 110 8.10 -4.58 3.10
CA LEU A 110 6.76 -4.02 3.16
C LEU A 110 5.83 -4.91 2.31
N TYR A 111 4.70 -5.29 2.89
CA TYR A 111 3.70 -6.12 2.26
C TYR A 111 2.61 -5.22 1.67
N LEU A 112 2.48 -5.23 0.35
CA LEU A 112 1.45 -4.48 -0.36
C LEU A 112 0.36 -5.45 -0.83
N VAL A 113 -0.88 -5.21 -0.43
CA VAL A 113 -2.03 -6.05 -0.80
C VAL A 113 -2.77 -5.37 -1.94
N SER A 114 -3.04 -6.11 -3.01
CA SER A 114 -3.78 -5.66 -4.18
C SER A 114 -4.92 -6.62 -4.46
N LYS A 115 -6.14 -6.10 -4.55
CA LYS A 115 -7.33 -6.90 -4.86
C LYS A 115 -7.92 -6.47 -6.20
N TYR A 116 -8.12 -7.45 -7.06
CA TYR A 116 -8.83 -7.28 -8.32
C TYR A 116 -10.31 -7.43 -8.03
N VAL A 117 -11.07 -6.38 -8.31
CA VAL A 117 -12.50 -6.35 -8.01
C VAL A 117 -13.30 -5.83 -9.18
N SER A 118 -14.50 -6.36 -9.37
CA SER A 118 -15.49 -5.79 -10.28
C SER A 118 -16.75 -5.45 -9.52
N LYS A 119 -17.41 -4.36 -9.92
CA LYS A 119 -18.75 -4.06 -9.40
C LYS A 119 -19.71 -5.16 -9.89
N PRO A 120 -20.66 -5.60 -9.05
CA PRO A 120 -21.66 -6.55 -9.50
C PRO A 120 -22.43 -5.94 -10.66
N LYS A 121 -22.66 -6.72 -11.73
CA LYS A 121 -23.60 -6.32 -12.78
C LYS A 121 -24.94 -6.07 -12.09
N ARG A 122 -25.52 -4.88 -12.29
CA ARG A 122 -26.86 -4.55 -11.79
C ARG A 122 -27.79 -5.64 -12.29
N ARG A 123 -28.25 -6.53 -11.40
CA ARG A 123 -29.29 -7.49 -11.76
C ARG A 123 -30.49 -6.64 -12.16
N VAL A 124 -30.84 -6.66 -13.44
CA VAL A 124 -32.18 -6.30 -13.86
C VAL A 124 -33.08 -7.26 -13.08
N PRO A 125 -34.05 -6.80 -12.28
CA PRO A 125 -34.92 -7.72 -11.57
C PRO A 125 -35.58 -8.63 -12.61
N ASP A 126 -35.24 -9.92 -12.55
CA ASP A 126 -35.94 -10.92 -13.33
C ASP A 126 -37.43 -10.75 -13.05
N LYS A 127 -38.22 -10.60 -14.12
CA LYS A 127 -39.69 -10.62 -14.01
C LYS A 127 -40.05 -11.85 -13.18
N ALA A 128 -40.72 -11.60 -12.05
CA ALA A 128 -41.09 -12.59 -11.05
C ALA A 128 -41.59 -13.89 -11.71
N LYS A 129 -40.82 -14.97 -11.57
CA LYS A 129 -41.35 -16.32 -11.72
C LYS A 129 -42.21 -16.62 -10.48
N PRO A 130 -43.42 -17.19 -10.62
CA PRO A 130 -44.31 -17.43 -9.49
C PRO A 130 -43.67 -18.37 -8.45
N LEU A 131 -43.81 -18.01 -7.18
CA LEU A 131 -43.37 -18.75 -6.00
C LEU A 131 -43.99 -20.15 -5.94
N SER A 132 -43.17 -21.17 -5.69
CA SER A 132 -43.56 -22.41 -5.00
C SER A 132 -43.30 -22.28 -3.49
N PRO A 133 -44.09 -22.97 -2.63
CA PRO A 133 -44.16 -22.71 -1.20
C PRO A 133 -42.92 -23.19 -0.39
N PRO A 134 -42.75 -22.71 0.85
CA PRO A 134 -41.48 -22.80 1.59
C PRO A 134 -41.39 -24.08 2.42
N ASP A 135 -40.34 -24.87 2.21
CA ASP A 135 -39.91 -25.86 3.19
C ASP A 135 -38.95 -25.24 4.20
N SER A 136 -39.36 -25.33 5.46
CA SER A 136 -38.65 -24.90 6.65
C SER A 136 -37.55 -25.89 7.02
N THR A 137 -36.29 -25.48 6.98
CA THR A 137 -35.32 -25.91 8.00
C THR A 137 -34.21 -24.86 8.19
N THR A 138 -34.26 -24.27 9.36
CA THR A 138 -33.35 -23.28 9.94
C THR A 138 -31.96 -23.84 10.20
N GLY A 139 -30.93 -23.06 9.86
CA GLY A 139 -29.55 -23.31 10.28
C GLY A 139 -28.51 -22.51 9.49
N THR A 140 -28.74 -21.23 9.23
CA THR A 140 -27.70 -20.38 8.60
C THR A 140 -26.69 -19.99 9.67
N PRO A 141 -25.41 -20.43 9.61
CA PRO A 141 -24.38 -19.86 10.46
C PRO A 141 -24.24 -18.35 10.16
N PRO A 142 -23.77 -17.53 11.13
CA PRO A 142 -23.55 -16.11 10.90
C PRO A 142 -22.61 -15.93 9.69
N PRO A 143 -22.78 -14.88 8.87
CA PRO A 143 -21.97 -14.72 7.67
C PRO A 143 -20.52 -14.52 8.11
N THR A 144 -19.71 -15.57 7.96
CA THR A 144 -18.27 -15.43 7.81
C THR A 144 -18.09 -14.32 6.79
N ARG A 145 -17.52 -13.16 7.18
CA ARG A 145 -17.24 -12.05 6.26
C ARG A 145 -16.61 -12.67 5.01
N SER A 146 -17.36 -12.78 3.91
CA SER A 146 -16.88 -13.58 2.79
C SER A 146 -15.65 -12.87 2.27
N ILE A 147 -14.48 -13.51 2.35
CA ILE A 147 -13.21 -13.03 1.78
C ILE A 147 -13.38 -12.62 0.29
N LEU A 148 -14.45 -13.10 -0.33
CA LEU A 148 -14.86 -12.97 -1.72
C LEU A 148 -15.64 -11.69 -2.06
N THR A 149 -16.02 -10.87 -1.07
CA THR A 149 -16.80 -9.65 -1.29
C THR A 149 -16.27 -8.50 -0.44
N GLU A 150 -15.98 -7.36 -1.07
CA GLU A 150 -15.59 -6.14 -0.36
C GLU A 150 -16.80 -5.49 0.33
N SER A 151 -16.54 -4.53 1.24
CA SER A 151 -17.59 -3.83 1.99
C SER A 151 -18.61 -3.08 1.12
N ASP A 152 -18.24 -2.73 -0.12
CA ASP A 152 -19.09 -2.08 -1.11
C ASP A 152 -19.82 -3.06 -2.04
N GLY A 153 -19.78 -4.36 -1.74
CA GLY A 153 -20.40 -5.41 -2.55
C GLY A 153 -19.62 -5.77 -3.81
N ALA A 154 -18.41 -5.21 -4.00
CA ALA A 154 -17.56 -5.57 -5.14
C ALA A 154 -17.09 -7.02 -5.02
N ILE A 155 -17.12 -7.72 -6.14
CA ILE A 155 -16.71 -9.13 -6.23
C ILE A 155 -15.19 -9.18 -6.33
N VAL A 156 -14.55 -9.96 -5.45
CA VAL A 156 -13.10 -10.18 -5.50
C VAL A 156 -12.78 -11.34 -6.46
N HIS A 157 -11.91 -11.06 -7.43
CA HIS A 157 -11.46 -12.02 -8.44
C HIS A 157 -10.10 -12.61 -8.14
N THR A 158 -9.18 -11.79 -7.68
CA THR A 158 -7.80 -12.18 -7.40
C THR A 158 -7.24 -11.32 -6.28
N ILE A 159 -6.46 -11.95 -5.41
CA ILE A 159 -5.69 -11.27 -4.37
C ILE A 159 -4.21 -11.43 -4.72
N ALA A 160 -3.49 -10.32 -4.78
CA ALA A 160 -2.05 -10.30 -5.00
C ALA A 160 -1.34 -9.64 -3.82
N ILE A 161 -0.30 -10.29 -3.28
CA ILE A 161 0.48 -9.79 -2.14
C ILE A 161 1.94 -9.66 -2.57
N ALA A 162 2.44 -8.43 -2.57
CA ALA A 162 3.80 -8.11 -3.02
C ALA A 162 4.73 -7.85 -1.83
N HIS A 163 5.95 -8.38 -1.88
CA HIS A 163 7.01 -8.11 -0.93
C HIS A 163 7.95 -7.06 -1.51
N LEU A 164 7.97 -5.88 -0.91
CA LEU A 164 8.74 -4.74 -1.40
C LEU A 164 9.87 -4.41 -0.42
N CYS A 165 11.06 -4.16 -0.96
CA CYS A 165 12.21 -3.73 -0.20
C CYS A 165 12.63 -2.33 -0.66
N PHE A 166 12.66 -1.38 0.25
CA PHE A 166 13.18 -0.04 -0.03
C PHE A 166 14.70 -0.06 -0.07
N LYS A 167 15.26 0.52 -1.12
CA LYS A 167 16.70 0.52 -1.37
C LYS A 167 17.21 1.95 -1.57
N ALA A 168 18.24 2.32 -0.82
CA ALA A 168 19.11 3.45 -1.15
C ALA A 168 20.41 2.87 -1.71
N ASN A 169 20.54 2.85 -3.04
CA ASN A 169 21.51 2.03 -3.77
C ASN A 169 21.36 0.53 -3.40
N ARG A 170 22.40 -0.09 -2.83
CA ARG A 170 22.36 -1.51 -2.40
C ARG A 170 21.97 -1.69 -0.93
N ILE A 171 21.74 -0.60 -0.20
CA ILE A 171 21.39 -0.64 1.22
C ILE A 171 19.88 -0.71 1.39
N THR A 172 19.42 -1.67 2.19
CA THR A 172 18.02 -1.77 2.62
C THR A 172 17.68 -0.65 3.60
N VAL A 173 16.57 0.06 3.34
CA VAL A 173 16.00 1.08 4.22
C VAL A 173 14.77 0.50 4.91
N PRO A 174 14.59 0.68 6.24
CA PRO A 174 13.42 0.15 6.94
C PRO A 174 12.10 0.75 6.44
N PRO A 175 11.05 -0.06 6.22
CA PRO A 175 9.74 0.44 5.81
C PRO A 175 9.15 1.51 6.74
N ALA A 176 9.27 1.33 8.06
CA ALA A 176 8.79 2.30 9.05
C ALA A 176 9.41 3.69 8.84
N PHE A 177 10.71 3.74 8.53
CA PHE A 177 11.40 4.99 8.23
C PHE A 177 10.85 5.64 6.95
N VAL A 178 10.64 4.85 5.88
CA VAL A 178 10.12 5.38 4.61
C VAL A 178 8.68 5.88 4.75
N LEU A 179 7.84 5.19 5.52
CA LEU A 179 6.48 5.62 5.81
C LEU A 179 6.48 6.94 6.60
N ALA A 180 7.22 7.01 7.71
CA ALA A 180 7.26 8.22 8.53
C ALA A 180 7.87 9.42 7.79
N THR A 181 8.90 9.21 6.96
CA THR A 181 9.46 10.29 6.13
C THR A 181 8.51 10.80 5.04
N ASN A 182 7.52 10.01 4.63
CA ASN A 182 6.47 10.48 3.71
C ASN A 182 5.23 11.03 4.44
N GLY A 183 5.32 11.20 5.76
CA GLY A 183 4.34 11.93 6.55
C GLY A 183 3.30 11.06 7.24
N PHE A 184 3.35 9.73 7.05
CA PHE A 184 2.46 8.81 7.75
C PHE A 184 2.68 8.86 9.26
N SER A 185 1.58 8.86 10.01
CA SER A 185 1.60 8.84 11.47
C SER A 185 0.39 8.15 12.06
N THR A 186 0.55 7.69 13.29
CA THR A 186 -0.54 7.35 14.18
C THR A 186 -1.26 8.59 14.69
N PHE A 187 -2.56 8.48 14.88
CA PHE A 187 -3.37 9.46 15.59
C PHE A 187 -4.21 8.73 16.64
N PRO A 188 -4.28 9.19 17.90
CA PRO A 188 -3.60 10.36 18.47
C PRO A 188 -2.15 10.05 18.89
N TYR A 189 -1.21 10.93 18.53
CA TYR A 189 0.21 10.81 18.90
C TYR A 189 0.61 11.77 20.03
N THR A 190 0.33 13.05 19.86
CA THR A 190 0.57 14.12 20.85
C THR A 190 -0.48 15.22 20.79
N SER A 191 -1.32 15.22 19.74
CA SER A 191 -2.33 16.23 19.49
C SER A 191 -3.72 15.62 19.62
N PRO A 192 -4.68 16.32 20.23
CA PRO A 192 -6.09 15.96 20.17
C PRO A 192 -6.72 16.30 18.81
N THR A 193 -6.06 17.13 17.99
CA THR A 193 -6.53 17.48 16.64
C THR A 193 -5.86 16.60 15.58
N PRO A 194 -6.62 16.12 14.57
CA PRO A 194 -6.06 15.35 13.48
C PRO A 194 -4.90 16.08 12.78
N TYR A 195 -3.87 15.32 12.41
CA TYR A 195 -2.75 15.86 11.67
C TYR A 195 -3.12 16.12 10.20
N SER A 196 -2.50 17.14 9.63
CA SER A 196 -2.64 17.51 8.22
C SER A 196 -1.43 18.32 7.77
N ALA A 197 -1.35 18.68 6.49
CA ALA A 197 -0.31 19.62 6.02
C ALA A 197 -0.31 20.96 6.80
N ARG A 198 -1.47 21.41 7.31
CA ARG A 198 -1.60 22.64 8.11
C ARG A 198 -1.32 22.44 9.59
N ASN A 199 -1.48 21.21 10.09
CA ASN A 199 -1.17 20.80 11.45
C ASN A 199 -0.26 19.56 11.39
N PRO A 200 1.02 19.74 11.03
CA PRO A 200 1.88 18.60 10.74
C PRO A 200 2.21 17.81 12.01
N PRO A 201 2.40 16.48 11.90
CA PRO A 201 2.80 15.68 13.05
C PRO A 201 4.20 16.11 13.55
N PRO A 202 4.52 15.97 14.86
CA PRO A 202 5.76 16.50 15.44
C PRO A 202 7.04 16.02 14.74
N HIS A 203 7.03 14.78 14.24
CA HIS A 203 8.18 14.22 13.54
C HIS A 203 8.43 14.88 12.17
N TRP A 204 7.42 15.54 11.57
CA TRP A 204 7.53 16.18 10.26
C TRP A 204 8.60 17.27 10.23
N GLN A 205 8.77 18.01 11.33
CA GLN A 205 9.84 18.99 11.44
C GLN A 205 11.22 18.33 11.34
N LYS A 206 11.39 17.12 11.90
CA LYS A 206 12.65 16.35 11.76
C LYS A 206 12.88 15.96 10.30
N VAL A 207 11.83 15.55 9.58
CA VAL A 207 11.91 15.26 8.14
C VAL A 207 12.33 16.51 7.36
N LYS A 208 11.69 17.66 7.62
CA LYS A 208 12.03 18.93 6.97
C LYS A 208 13.47 19.37 7.23
N ASN A 209 13.99 19.21 8.45
CA ASN A 209 15.38 19.53 8.77
C ASN A 209 16.39 18.72 7.94
N ILE A 210 16.02 17.51 7.49
CA ILE A 210 16.87 16.66 6.66
C ILE A 210 16.64 16.92 5.16
N ALA A 211 15.38 17.06 4.74
CA ALA A 211 15.00 17.09 3.33
C ALA A 211 14.87 18.49 2.71
N SER A 212 14.49 19.51 3.50
CA SER A 212 14.21 20.86 3.00
C SER A 212 15.44 21.75 2.99
N LEU A 213 15.68 22.44 1.87
CA LEU A 213 16.71 23.49 1.77
C LEU A 213 16.48 24.63 2.77
N LYS A 214 15.22 24.97 3.07
CA LYS A 214 14.88 26.09 3.98
C LYS A 214 15.38 25.83 5.40
N HIS A 215 15.35 24.57 5.82
CA HIS A 215 15.78 24.12 7.14
C HIS A 215 17.22 23.62 7.17
N GLY A 216 18.02 23.91 6.13
CA GLY A 216 19.42 23.48 6.03
C GLY A 216 19.62 22.04 5.53
N GLY A 217 18.54 21.32 5.23
CA GLY A 217 18.52 20.02 4.58
C GLY A 217 18.73 20.07 3.07
N SER A 218 18.57 18.94 2.38
CA SER A 218 18.46 18.82 0.92
C SER A 218 18.10 17.39 0.52
N MET A 219 17.63 17.16 -0.71
CA MET A 219 17.43 15.78 -1.21
C MET A 219 18.69 14.93 -1.17
N ARG A 220 19.88 15.52 -1.37
CA ARG A 220 21.17 14.80 -1.23
C ARG A 220 21.46 14.41 0.23
N LYS A 221 21.20 15.31 1.17
CA LYS A 221 21.34 15.02 2.61
C LYS A 221 20.34 13.95 3.05
N PHE A 222 19.10 14.02 2.56
CA PHE A 222 18.09 13.01 2.80
C PHE A 222 18.51 11.65 2.24
N PHE A 223 18.96 11.58 0.99
CA PHE A 223 19.48 10.34 0.41
C PHE A 223 20.67 9.76 1.19
N LYS A 224 21.62 10.61 1.61
CA LYS A 224 22.73 10.19 2.48
C LYS A 224 22.21 9.64 3.80
N PHE A 225 21.22 10.30 4.41
CA PHE A 225 20.60 9.83 5.65
C PHE A 225 19.93 8.46 5.48
N MET A 226 19.23 8.23 4.36
CA MET A 226 18.66 6.91 4.03
C MET A 226 19.71 5.81 3.85
N ARG A 227 20.89 6.17 3.36
CA ARG A 227 21.97 5.20 3.12
C ARG A 227 22.67 4.77 4.41
N GLU A 228 22.95 5.70 5.31
CA GLU A 228 23.76 5.43 6.51
C GLU A 228 23.23 6.07 7.80
N GLY A 229 22.72 7.30 7.75
CA GLY A 229 22.40 8.09 8.95
C GLY A 229 21.35 7.47 9.87
N TRP A 230 20.33 6.78 9.36
CA TRP A 230 19.31 6.16 10.22
C TRP A 230 19.85 5.04 11.11
N LYS A 231 20.97 4.41 10.74
CA LYS A 231 21.58 3.32 11.51
C LYS A 231 22.25 3.83 12.79
N GLU A 232 22.70 5.07 12.77
CA GLU A 232 23.41 5.73 13.87
C GLU A 232 22.43 6.29 14.91
N VAL A 233 21.14 6.39 14.59
CA VAL A 233 20.11 6.90 15.50
C VAL A 233 19.85 5.86 16.60
N PRO A 234 20.08 6.19 17.89
CA PRO A 234 19.77 5.31 19.00
C PRO A 234 18.28 4.96 19.02
N GLU A 235 17.92 3.76 19.45
CA GLU A 235 16.54 3.25 19.42
C GLU A 235 15.53 4.21 20.08
N LYS A 236 15.90 4.80 21.22
CA LYS A 236 15.07 5.80 21.93
C LYS A 236 14.82 7.09 21.15
N GLU A 237 15.65 7.40 20.15
CA GLU A 237 15.56 8.61 19.33
C GLU A 237 14.91 8.37 17.96
N ARG A 238 14.56 7.11 17.65
CA ARG A 238 13.93 6.70 16.39
C ARG A 238 12.49 7.18 16.30
N TRP A 239 12.36 8.45 15.94
CA TRP A 239 11.09 9.13 15.80
C TRP A 239 10.13 8.47 14.81
N TRP A 240 10.61 7.64 13.88
CA TRP A 240 9.73 6.89 12.97
C TRP A 240 9.01 5.71 13.64
N GLU A 241 9.61 5.12 14.68
CA GLU A 241 8.97 4.08 15.49
C GLU A 241 7.88 4.70 16.35
N THR A 242 8.17 5.86 16.96
CA THR A 242 7.16 6.60 17.73
C THR A 242 6.04 7.12 16.82
N ALA A 243 6.37 7.66 15.64
CA ALA A 243 5.39 8.17 14.68
C ALA A 243 4.40 7.11 14.20
N LEU A 244 4.82 5.84 14.10
CA LEU A 244 3.99 4.71 13.68
C LEU A 244 3.60 3.80 14.86
N GLY A 245 3.70 4.31 16.09
CA GLY A 245 3.35 3.60 17.30
C GLY A 245 1.85 3.46 17.55
N GLY A 246 1.48 3.04 18.76
CA GLY A 246 0.07 2.95 19.19
C GLY A 246 -0.73 1.95 18.34
N GLU A 247 -1.91 2.35 17.88
CA GLU A 247 -2.80 1.49 17.09
C GLU A 247 -2.15 1.00 15.78
N VAL A 248 -1.36 1.85 15.12
CA VAL A 248 -0.64 1.50 13.89
C VAL A 248 0.31 0.34 14.17
N GLU A 249 1.08 0.40 15.26
CA GLU A 249 2.00 -0.67 15.63
C GLU A 249 1.27 -1.96 16.02
N THR A 250 0.18 -1.85 16.80
CA THR A 250 -0.66 -3.00 17.17
C THR A 250 -1.20 -3.69 15.92
N ARG A 251 -1.77 -2.92 14.97
CA ARG A 251 -2.29 -3.45 13.71
C ARG A 251 -1.19 -4.04 12.83
N ARG A 252 -0.01 -3.41 12.78
CA ARG A 252 1.16 -3.92 12.06
C ARG A 252 1.56 -5.29 12.56
N VAL A 253 1.71 -5.46 13.88
CA VAL A 253 2.13 -6.74 14.49
C VAL A 253 1.11 -7.84 14.21
N LEU A 254 -0.19 -7.55 14.36
CA LEU A 254 -1.26 -8.51 14.07
C LEU A 254 -1.26 -8.94 12.59
N ALA A 255 -1.25 -7.96 11.67
CA ALA A 255 -1.23 -8.26 10.24
C ALA A 255 0.08 -8.93 9.78
N LEU A 256 1.20 -8.66 10.45
CA LEU A 256 2.47 -9.33 10.17
C LEU A 256 2.40 -10.81 10.55
N ALA A 257 1.78 -11.16 11.67
CA ALA A 257 1.60 -12.57 12.05
C ALA A 257 0.75 -13.35 11.02
N GLU A 258 -0.22 -12.69 10.36
CA GLU A 258 -1.03 -13.30 9.31
C GLU A 258 -0.28 -13.46 7.97
N LEU A 259 0.62 -12.52 7.64
CA LEU A 259 1.31 -12.49 6.35
C LEU A 259 2.72 -13.12 6.36
N GLU A 260 3.35 -13.26 7.52
CA GLU A 260 4.66 -13.90 7.69
C GLU A 260 4.71 -15.34 7.13
N PRO A 261 3.66 -16.19 7.26
CA PRO A 261 3.67 -17.53 6.67
C PRO A 261 3.88 -17.54 5.15
N LEU A 262 3.45 -16.50 4.43
CA LEU A 262 3.69 -16.39 2.97
C LEU A 262 5.19 -16.26 2.68
N GLN A 263 5.90 -15.43 3.46
CA GLN A 263 7.34 -15.31 3.32
C GLN A 263 8.05 -16.63 3.64
N LYS A 264 7.67 -17.30 4.74
CA LYS A 264 8.25 -18.59 5.13
C LYS A 264 8.03 -19.66 4.04
N GLY A 265 6.85 -19.69 3.42
CA GLY A 265 6.56 -20.58 2.30
C GLY A 265 7.45 -20.32 1.09
N LEU A 266 7.71 -19.04 0.78
CA LEU A 266 8.58 -18.66 -0.33
C LEU A 266 10.06 -18.98 -0.07
N ASP A 267 10.52 -18.76 1.16
CA ASP A 267 11.87 -19.13 1.59
C ASP A 267 12.04 -20.66 1.59
N ALA A 268 11.00 -21.41 1.97
CA ALA A 268 11.01 -22.87 1.89
C ALA A 268 11.09 -23.36 0.43
N ALA A 269 10.42 -22.70 -0.52
CA ALA A 269 10.48 -23.05 -1.94
C ALA A 269 11.91 -22.97 -2.52
N LEU A 270 12.80 -22.13 -1.96
CA LEU A 270 14.21 -22.07 -2.37
C LEU A 270 15.01 -23.33 -2.02
N HIS A 271 14.51 -24.14 -1.10
CA HIS A 271 15.15 -25.37 -0.63
C HIS A 271 14.52 -26.63 -1.22
N VAL A 272 13.49 -26.48 -2.06
CA VAL A 272 12.87 -27.59 -2.78
C VAL A 272 13.77 -27.93 -3.97
N GLY A 273 14.46 -29.06 -3.86
CA GLY A 273 15.30 -29.68 -4.89
C GLY A 273 15.09 -31.19 -4.92
#